data_AF-A0A7X3HRC9-F1
#
_entry.id   AF-A0A7X3HRC9-F1
#
_cell.length_a   1.000
_cell.length_b   1.000
_cell.length_c   1.000
_cell.angle_alpha   90.00
_cell.angle_beta   90.00
_cell.angle_gamma   90.00
#
_symmetry.space_group_name_H-M   'P 1'
#
loop_
_entity.id
_entity.type
_entity.pdbx_description
1 polymer ?
#
loop_
_entity_poly.entity_id
_entity_poly.type
_entity_poly.pdbx_seq_one_letter_code
_entity_poly.pdbx_strand_id
1 'polypeptide(L)'
;MSKVFVTAEEAEKLLPRRRKIHTFIRIFGWQGDNMDREALLKVFQSAKNVEVSQDAACFDHYLAVKIDGMVTYIETNLKALAKFGLLPPGRKAA
;
A
#
# COMPACT_ATOMS: atom_id res chain seq x y z
N MET A 1 -1.21 8.25 17.14
CA MET A 1 -2.29 8.57 16.19
C MET A 1 -3.10 7.31 15.93
N SER A 2 -4.40 7.42 15.70
CA SER A 2 -5.23 6.29 15.25
C SER A 2 -4.75 5.81 13.88
N LYS A 3 -4.55 4.51 13.71
CA LYS A 3 -4.26 3.91 12.41
C LYS A 3 -5.50 4.01 11.52
N VAL A 4 -5.30 4.34 10.25
CA VAL A 4 -6.37 4.36 9.24
C VAL A 4 -6.34 3.03 8.50
N PHE A 5 -7.51 2.46 8.27
CA PHE A 5 -7.67 1.21 7.52
C PHE A 5 -8.67 1.43 6.40
N VAL A 6 -8.46 0.73 5.28
CA VAL A 6 -9.35 0.69 4.13
C VAL A 6 -9.77 -0.76 3.84
N THR A 7 -10.91 -0.95 3.18
CA THR A 7 -11.34 -2.30 2.77
C THR A 7 -10.46 -2.85 1.65
N ALA A 8 -10.58 -4.16 1.37
CA ALA A 8 -9.89 -4.77 0.24
C ALA A 8 -10.25 -4.11 -1.11
N GLU A 9 -11.53 -3.75 -1.30
CA GLU A 9 -12.03 -3.10 -2.52
C GLU A 9 -11.49 -1.67 -2.67
N GLU A 10 -11.31 -0.95 -1.56
CA GLU A 10 -10.70 0.37 -1.55
C GLU A 10 -9.20 0.27 -1.82
N ALA A 11 -8.51 -0.66 -1.15
CA ALA A 11 -7.08 -0.93 -1.37
C ALA A 11 -6.79 -1.28 -2.84
N GLU A 12 -7.64 -2.07 -3.49
CA GLU A 12 -7.51 -2.38 -4.92
C GLU A 12 -7.50 -1.11 -5.78
N LYS A 13 -8.39 -0.16 -5.51
CA LYS A 13 -8.51 1.10 -6.28
C LYS A 13 -7.31 2.01 -6.10
N LEU A 14 -6.57 1.83 -5.02
CA LEU A 14 -5.35 2.58 -4.70
C LEU A 14 -4.10 1.99 -5.37
N LEU A 15 -4.17 0.80 -5.97
CA LEU A 15 -3.04 0.22 -6.68
C LEU A 15 -2.77 0.91 -8.03
N PRO A 16 -1.50 0.99 -8.46
CA PRO A 16 -1.14 1.28 -9.84
C PRO A 16 -1.78 0.31 -10.85
N ARG A 17 -2.09 0.80 -12.06
CA ARG A 17 -2.69 0.00 -13.15
C ARG A 17 -1.65 -0.81 -13.93
N ARG A 18 -0.79 -1.56 -13.22
CA ARG A 18 0.23 -2.43 -13.83
C ARG A 18 0.19 -3.83 -13.21
N ARG A 19 0.72 -4.83 -13.92
CA ARG A 19 0.68 -6.23 -13.49
C ARG A 19 1.59 -6.51 -12.30
N LYS A 20 2.77 -5.91 -12.27
CA LYS A 20 3.74 -6.05 -11.18
C LYS A 20 3.71 -4.79 -10.34
N ILE A 21 3.40 -4.91 -9.05
CA ILE A 21 3.33 -3.80 -8.09
C ILE A 21 4.58 -3.86 -7.23
N HIS A 22 5.24 -2.71 -7.07
CA HIS A 22 6.41 -2.65 -6.21
C HIS A 22 6.01 -2.74 -4.73
N THR A 23 6.83 -3.42 -3.95
CA THR A 23 6.58 -3.68 -2.53
C THR A 23 7.88 -3.51 -1.76
N PHE A 24 7.75 -3.16 -0.47
CA PHE A 24 8.87 -3.07 0.45
C PHE A 24 8.57 -3.83 1.73
N ILE A 25 9.58 -4.48 2.29
CA ILE A 25 9.61 -4.90 3.70
C ILE A 25 10.73 -4.16 4.42
N ARG A 26 10.62 -4.06 5.75
CA ARG A 26 11.63 -3.41 6.60
C ARG A 26 12.29 -4.42 7.52
N ILE A 27 13.44 -4.96 7.11
CA ILE A 27 14.26 -5.90 7.88
C ILE A 27 15.72 -5.46 7.77
N PHE A 28 16.25 -4.84 8.83
CA PHE A 28 17.55 -4.12 8.90
C PHE A 28 17.72 -2.93 7.94
N GLY A 29 16.92 -2.85 6.89
CA GLY A 29 16.80 -1.75 5.94
C GLY A 29 15.54 -1.94 5.09
N TRP A 30 15.38 -1.13 4.04
CA TRP A 30 14.32 -1.31 3.06
C TRP A 30 14.74 -2.36 2.04
N GLN A 31 13.94 -3.41 1.89
CA GLN A 31 14.12 -4.43 0.86
C GLN A 31 12.94 -4.38 -0.09
N GLY A 32 13.21 -4.06 -1.35
CA GLY A 32 12.20 -3.90 -2.40
C GLY A 32 12.08 -5.14 -3.26
N ASP A 33 10.85 -5.49 -3.65
CA ASP A 33 10.56 -6.53 -4.65
C ASP A 33 9.26 -6.22 -5.39
N ASN A 34 8.92 -6.99 -6.41
CA ASN A 34 7.69 -6.85 -7.20
C ASN A 34 6.76 -8.05 -7.02
N MET A 35 5.52 -7.79 -6.62
CA MET A 35 4.47 -8.80 -6.55
C MET A 35 3.50 -8.70 -7.72
N ASP A 36 2.93 -9.83 -8.14
CA ASP A 36 1.81 -9.83 -9.09
C ASP A 36 0.57 -9.20 -8.45
N ARG A 37 -0.08 -8.29 -9.18
CA ARG A 37 -1.31 -7.61 -8.77
C ARG A 37 -2.37 -8.60 -8.31
N GLU A 38 -2.57 -9.69 -9.04
CA GLU A 38 -3.56 -10.73 -8.68
C GLU A 38 -3.25 -11.41 -7.34
N ALA A 39 -1.97 -11.69 -7.05
CA ALA A 39 -1.57 -12.26 -5.77
C ALA A 39 -1.82 -11.26 -4.63
N LEU A 40 -1.52 -9.98 -4.89
CA LEU A 40 -1.74 -8.89 -3.96
C LEU A 40 -3.24 -8.68 -3.64
N LEU A 41 -4.11 -8.79 -4.64
CA LEU A 41 -5.57 -8.72 -4.44
C LEU A 41 -6.08 -9.87 -3.56
N LYS A 42 -5.54 -11.08 -3.72
CA LYS A 42 -5.88 -12.21 -2.83
C LYS A 42 -5.43 -11.96 -1.39
N VAL A 43 -4.26 -11.36 -1.21
CA VAL A 43 -3.76 -10.94 0.12
C VAL A 43 -4.73 -9.93 0.75
N PHE A 44 -5.15 -8.90 0.01
CA PHE A 44 -6.10 -7.91 0.52
C PHE A 44 -7.43 -8.53 0.94
N GLN A 45 -7.99 -9.40 0.09
CA GLN A 45 -9.23 -10.11 0.38
C GLN A 45 -9.11 -11.01 1.63
N SER A 46 -7.97 -11.68 1.81
CA SER A 46 -7.71 -12.47 3.01
C SER A 46 -7.53 -11.62 4.27
N ALA A 47 -6.90 -10.45 4.16
CA ALA A 47 -6.66 -9.54 5.28
C ALA A 47 -7.91 -8.79 5.74
N LYS A 48 -8.91 -8.65 4.85
CA LYS A 48 -10.17 -7.87 5.01
C LYS A 48 -9.98 -6.36 5.16
N ASN A 49 -8.98 -5.93 5.93
CA ASN A 49 -8.62 -4.54 6.15
C ASN A 49 -7.13 -4.35 5.84
N VAL A 50 -6.81 -3.27 5.13
CA VAL A 50 -5.45 -2.89 4.77
C VAL A 50 -5.12 -1.57 5.44
N GLU A 51 -3.96 -1.49 6.09
CA GLU A 51 -3.53 -0.27 6.78
C GLU A 51 -3.07 0.78 5.77
N VAL A 52 -3.41 2.05 6.02
CA VAL A 52 -2.81 3.20 5.34
C VAL A 52 -1.68 3.73 6.22
N SER A 53 -0.44 3.38 5.89
CA SER A 53 0.76 3.70 6.65
C SER A 53 1.58 4.83 6.02
N GLN A 54 2.25 5.60 6.88
CA GLN A 54 3.19 6.65 6.49
C GLN A 54 4.65 6.17 6.51
N ASP A 55 4.93 4.96 6.98
CA ASP A 55 6.31 4.51 7.25
C ASP A 55 7.15 4.41 5.97
N ALA A 56 6.55 3.98 4.86
CA ALA A 56 7.17 3.87 3.55
C ALA A 56 6.65 4.95 2.57
N ALA A 57 5.99 5.99 3.09
CA ALA A 57 5.40 7.04 2.27
C ALA A 57 6.46 7.72 1.41
N CYS A 58 7.71 7.89 1.88
CA CYS A 58 8.78 8.48 1.07
C CYS A 58 9.03 7.78 -0.28
N PHE A 59 8.59 6.54 -0.44
CA PHE A 59 8.65 5.78 -1.70
C PHE A 59 7.30 5.64 -2.41
N ASP A 60 6.28 6.41 -2.03
CA ASP A 60 4.90 6.29 -2.52
C ASP A 60 4.18 4.98 -2.11
N HIS A 61 4.66 4.33 -1.06
CA HIS A 61 4.08 3.11 -0.52
C HIS A 61 3.26 3.43 0.73
N TYR A 62 1.94 3.52 0.55
CA TYR A 62 1.01 3.92 1.61
C TYR A 62 0.13 2.78 2.10
N LEU A 63 0.02 1.68 1.36
CA LEU A 63 -0.71 0.52 1.84
C LEU A 63 0.24 -0.41 2.59
N ALA A 64 -0.19 -0.93 3.73
CA ALA A 64 0.57 -1.91 4.50
C ALA A 64 -0.32 -3.10 4.88
N VAL A 65 0.19 -4.31 4.65
CA VAL A 65 -0.51 -5.56 4.98
C VAL A 65 0.50 -6.61 5.46
N LYS A 66 0.05 -7.56 6.29
CA LYS A 66 0.89 -8.68 6.69
C LYS A 66 0.87 -9.77 5.62
N ILE A 67 2.06 -10.15 5.13
CA ILE A 67 2.29 -11.27 4.23
C ILE A 67 3.32 -12.16 4.91
N ASP A 68 2.99 -13.43 5.13
CA ASP A 68 3.85 -14.40 5.82
C ASP A 68 4.42 -13.90 7.16
N GLY A 69 3.60 -13.18 7.92
CA GLY A 69 3.96 -12.60 9.22
C GLY A 69 4.73 -11.27 9.16
N MET A 70 5.15 -10.83 7.97
CA MET A 70 5.92 -9.60 7.77
C MET A 70 5.04 -8.46 7.27
N VAL A 71 5.25 -7.25 7.78
CA VAL A 71 4.59 -6.04 7.25
C VAL A 71 5.20 -5.71 5.91
N THR A 72 4.37 -5.80 4.87
CA THR A 72 4.73 -5.46 3.50
C THR A 72 4.02 -4.17 3.12
N TYR A 73 4.82 -3.17 2.76
CA TYR A 73 4.37 -1.89 2.25
C TYR A 73 4.25 -1.97 0.74
N ILE A 74 3.20 -1.38 0.20
CA ILE A 74 2.78 -1.59 -1.18
C ILE A 74 2.69 -0.24 -1.87
N GLU A 75 3.25 -0.18 -3.06
CA GLU A 75 3.20 0.99 -3.92
C GLU A 75 1.75 1.39 -4.21
N THR A 76 1.49 2.69 -4.15
CA THR A 76 0.17 3.24 -4.38
C THR A 76 0.15 4.26 -5.50
N ASN A 77 -1.00 4.36 -6.15
CA ASN A 77 -1.28 5.45 -7.07
C ASN A 77 -1.63 6.71 -6.28
N LEU A 78 -0.71 7.69 -6.24
CA LEU A 78 -0.91 8.94 -5.51
C LEU A 78 -2.16 9.72 -5.93
N LYS A 79 -2.55 9.67 -7.21
CA LYS A 79 -3.77 10.35 -7.69
C LYS A 79 -5.01 9.69 -7.12
N ALA A 80 -5.02 8.36 -7.02
CA ALA A 80 -6.09 7.63 -6.36
C ALA A 80 -6.09 7.95 -4.86
N LEU A 81 -4.94 7.89 -4.19
CA LEU A 81 -4.81 8.19 -2.76
C LEU A 81 -5.32 9.60 -2.40
N ALA A 82 -5.01 10.61 -3.23
CA ALA A 82 -5.53 11.97 -3.08
C ALA A 82 -7.06 12.03 -3.24
N LYS A 83 -7.62 11.33 -4.24
CA LYS A 83 -9.07 11.27 -4.47
C LYS A 83 -9.83 10.63 -3.31
N PHE A 84 -9.19 9.71 -2.59
CA PHE A 84 -9.74 9.09 -1.39
C PHE A 84 -9.54 9.94 -0.11
N GLY A 85 -8.87 11.09 -0.19
CA GLY A 85 -8.59 11.93 0.98
C GLY A 85 -7.54 11.33 1.93
N LEU A 86 -6.77 10.35 1.47
CA LEU A 86 -5.78 9.61 2.27
C LEU A 86 -4.34 10.13 2.09
N LEU A 87 -4.15 11.11 1.20
CA LEU A 87 -2.85 11.72 0.98
C LEU A 87 -2.53 12.70 2.13
N PRO A 88 -1.33 12.63 2.73
CA PRO A 88 -0.94 13.53 3.82
C PRO A 88 -0.97 15.00 3.41
N PRO A 89 -1.30 15.91 4.35
CA PRO A 89 -1.18 17.34 4.13
C PRO A 89 0.24 17.71 3.64
N GLY A 90 0.33 18.44 2.53
CA GLY A 90 1.60 18.92 1.99
C GLY A 90 2.24 18.04 0.90
N ARG A 91 1.74 16.83 0.66
CA ARG A 91 2.16 16.02 -0.48
C ARG A 91 1.31 16.34 -1.71
N LYS A 92 1.95 16.57 -2.85
CA LYS A 92 1.27 16.77 -4.13
C LYS A 92 1.21 15.43 -4.88
N ALA A 93 0.04 15.09 -5.41
CA ALA A 93 -0.06 14.04 -6.42
C ALA A 93 0.58 14.58 -7.71
N ALA A 94 1.77 14.09 -8.06
CA ALA A 94 2.45 14.42 -9.31
C ALA A 94 1.69 13.84 -10.53
#